data_AF-A0A1Q3GT07-F1
#
_entry.id   AF-A0A1Q3GT07-F1
#
_cell.length_a   1.000
_cell.length_b   1.000
_cell.length_c   1.000
_cell.angle_alpha   90.00
_cell.angle_beta   90.00
_cell.angle_gamma   90.00
#
_symmetry.space_group_name_H-M   'P 1'
#
loop_
_entity.id
_entity.type
_entity.pdbx_description
1 polymer ?
#
loop_
_entity_poly.entity_id
_entity_poly.type
_entity_poly.pdbx_seq_one_letter_code
_entity_poly.pdbx_strand_id
1 'polypeptide(L)'
;MENNLIKTANNTFNALNDEQKKVAKIIFQSVTHRKVIYQDEVRPTSIKELAAIADVSIDMCKEVVQKFSHKQVLNSDHTLSEDSIVEPDEALQGWGPLNTWMQEELEDSQEYKKWSLSAQEHQTGKGDLLKGCDLKLAITKREEMHPNQAWASRYDSNFELTMSFVDFSKQTEEIERLNGEKLANRRRKIFQAIFALICLIMVWSMISAYIAFEAQKGTEIKAKQIIDGQKQQIDSLQKVIKTLHKNE
;
A
#
# COMPACT_ATOMS: atom_id res chain seq x y z
N MET A 1 -25.80 32.46 27.54
CA MET A 1 -24.76 33.28 26.88
C MET A 1 -23.93 32.43 25.91
N GLU A 2 -23.69 31.14 26.21
CA GLU A 2 -22.98 30.15 25.36
C GLU A 2 -23.39 30.15 23.87
N ASN A 3 -24.69 30.17 23.55
CA ASN A 3 -25.16 30.20 22.15
C ASN A 3 -24.68 31.43 21.35
N ASN A 4 -24.37 32.55 22.01
CA ASN A 4 -23.86 33.75 21.34
C ASN A 4 -22.38 33.59 20.96
N LEU A 5 -21.59 32.96 21.83
CA LEU A 5 -20.16 32.74 21.57
C LEU A 5 -19.95 31.72 20.45
N ILE A 6 -20.68 30.59 20.48
CA ILE A 6 -20.62 29.58 19.41
C ILE A 6 -21.01 30.18 18.05
N LYS A 7 -22.04 31.03 18.01
CA LYS A 7 -22.43 31.75 16.79
C LYS A 7 -21.32 32.70 16.32
N THR A 8 -20.68 33.40 17.26
CA THR A 8 -19.59 34.32 16.98
C THR A 8 -18.34 33.59 16.47
N ALA A 9 -17.99 32.45 17.05
CA ALA A 9 -16.90 31.59 16.58
C ALA A 9 -17.14 31.10 15.14
N ASN A 10 -18.35 30.61 14.85
CA ASN A 10 -18.76 30.22 13.50
C ASN A 10 -18.65 31.36 12.50
N ASN A 11 -19.21 32.53 12.83
CA ASN A 11 -19.16 33.70 11.95
C ASN A 11 -17.72 34.16 11.68
N THR A 12 -16.88 34.16 12.72
CA THR A 12 -15.47 34.54 12.62
C THR A 12 -14.71 33.56 11.73
N PHE A 13 -14.88 32.24 11.94
CA PHE A 13 -14.26 31.21 11.12
C PHE A 13 -14.71 31.27 9.65
N ASN A 14 -15.99 31.50 9.40
CA ASN A 14 -16.53 31.61 8.04
C ASN A 14 -16.03 32.84 7.28
N ALA A 15 -15.67 33.91 7.99
CA ALA A 15 -15.12 35.13 7.42
C ALA A 15 -13.62 35.04 7.05
N LEU A 16 -12.93 33.97 7.46
CA LEU A 16 -11.52 33.74 7.12
C LEU A 16 -11.37 33.25 5.67
N ASN A 17 -10.21 33.55 5.06
CA ASN A 17 -9.81 32.95 3.80
C ASN A 17 -9.37 31.48 4.01
N ASP A 18 -9.17 30.72 2.93
CA ASP A 18 -8.90 29.28 3.01
C ASP A 18 -7.59 28.94 3.73
N GLU A 19 -6.56 29.78 3.60
CA GLU A 19 -5.29 29.62 4.31
C GLU A 19 -5.46 29.86 5.81
N GLN A 20 -6.13 30.95 6.18
CA GLN A 20 -6.45 31.30 7.57
C GLN A 20 -7.37 30.27 8.22
N LYS A 21 -8.27 29.64 7.47
CA LYS A 21 -9.10 28.52 7.98
C LYS A 21 -8.26 27.31 8.34
N LYS A 22 -7.26 26.96 7.52
CA LYS A 22 -6.32 25.87 7.84
C LYS A 22 -5.52 26.18 9.11
N VAL A 23 -4.98 27.40 9.20
CA VAL A 23 -4.25 27.85 10.40
C VAL A 23 -5.15 27.86 11.63
N ALA A 24 -6.39 28.37 11.52
CA ALA A 24 -7.35 28.38 12.62
C ALA A 24 -7.66 26.96 13.10
N LYS A 25 -7.89 26.02 12.18
CA LYS A 25 -8.10 24.60 12.52
C LYS A 25 -6.93 24.06 13.35
N ILE A 26 -5.70 24.24 12.88
CA ILE A 26 -4.49 23.77 13.58
C ILE A 26 -4.34 24.43 14.96
N ILE A 27 -4.63 25.73 15.07
CA ILE A 27 -4.62 26.45 16.35
C ILE A 27 -5.60 25.79 17.32
N PHE A 28 -6.87 25.63 16.92
CA PHE A 28 -7.89 25.02 17.77
C PHE A 28 -7.55 23.57 18.16
N GLN A 29 -7.02 22.77 17.23
CA GLN A 29 -6.51 21.42 17.53
C GLN A 29 -5.34 21.42 18.50
N SER A 30 -4.57 22.51 18.55
CA SER A 30 -3.39 22.61 19.42
C SER A 30 -3.69 23.10 20.81
N VAL A 31 -4.67 24.01 20.94
CA VAL A 31 -5.08 24.56 22.23
C VAL A 31 -6.14 23.72 22.94
N THR A 32 -6.61 22.65 22.30
CA THR A 32 -7.54 21.67 22.90
C THR A 32 -6.96 20.27 22.85
N HIS A 33 -7.35 19.43 23.80
CA HIS A 33 -6.95 18.04 23.84
C HIS A 33 -8.12 17.18 24.30
N ARG A 34 -8.55 16.25 23.43
CA ARG A 34 -9.50 15.21 23.82
C ARG A 34 -8.74 14.02 24.39
N LYS A 35 -8.99 13.68 25.65
CA LYS A 35 -8.54 12.39 26.21
C LYS A 35 -9.48 11.27 25.76
N VAL A 36 -8.93 10.06 25.64
CA VAL A 36 -9.66 8.82 25.30
C VAL A 36 -10.86 8.56 26.23
N ILE A 37 -10.83 9.11 27.45
CA ILE A 37 -11.89 9.00 28.45
C ILE A 37 -12.59 10.37 28.58
N TYR A 38 -13.44 10.69 27.60
CA TYR A 38 -14.53 11.69 27.56
C TYR A 38 -14.36 13.08 28.22
N GLN A 39 -13.14 13.53 28.47
CA GLN A 39 -12.90 14.88 28.97
C GLN A 39 -12.06 15.65 27.96
N ASP A 40 -12.69 16.67 27.38
CA ASP A 40 -12.01 17.69 26.60
C ASP A 40 -11.27 18.60 27.60
N GLU A 41 -9.96 18.72 27.43
CA GLU A 41 -9.09 19.55 28.25
C GLU A 41 -8.53 20.70 27.40
N VAL A 42 -8.39 21.87 28.04
CA VAL A 42 -7.67 22.99 27.46
C VAL A 42 -6.18 22.72 27.56
N ARG A 43 -5.46 22.99 26.48
CA ARG A 43 -4.00 22.92 26.42
C ARG A 43 -3.44 24.31 26.12
N PRO A 44 -3.06 25.08 27.14
CA PRO A 44 -2.47 26.40 26.95
C PRO A 44 -1.22 26.31 26.06
N THR A 45 -1.19 27.06 24.96
CA THR A 45 -0.10 26.98 23.96
C THR A 45 0.36 28.38 23.56
N SER A 46 1.66 28.59 23.40
CA SER A 46 2.23 29.88 22.98
C SER A 46 2.04 30.13 21.48
N ILE A 47 1.96 31.40 21.06
CA ILE A 47 1.89 31.76 19.64
C ILE A 47 3.08 31.22 18.84
N LYS A 48 4.28 31.26 19.43
CA LYS A 48 5.49 30.71 18.82
C LYS A 48 5.35 29.22 18.50
N GLU A 49 4.84 28.44 19.44
CA GLU A 49 4.61 27.01 19.25
C GLU A 49 3.48 26.76 18.24
N LEU A 50 2.38 27.52 18.30
CA LEU A 50 1.29 27.43 17.33
C LEU A 50 1.74 27.72 15.90
N ALA A 51 2.57 28.74 15.70
CA ALA A 51 3.15 29.08 14.40
C ALA A 51 4.05 27.95 13.88
N ALA A 52 4.86 27.34 14.76
CA ALA A 52 5.70 26.20 14.41
C ALA A 52 4.88 24.94 14.06
N ILE A 53 3.80 24.67 14.79
CA ILE A 53 2.89 23.54 14.51
C ILE A 53 2.16 23.76 13.18
N ALA A 54 1.68 24.97 12.91
CA ALA A 54 0.98 25.29 11.67
C ALA A 54 1.90 25.50 10.46
N ASP A 55 3.22 25.49 10.64
CA ASP A 55 4.22 25.78 9.61
C ASP A 55 3.97 27.13 8.90
N VAL A 56 3.70 28.17 9.70
CA VAL A 56 3.43 29.54 9.21
C VAL A 56 4.26 30.58 9.95
N SER A 57 4.30 31.80 9.40
CA SER A 57 4.92 32.93 10.09
C SER A 57 4.18 33.28 11.38
N ILE A 58 4.94 33.77 12.37
CA ILE A 58 4.39 34.26 13.64
C ILE A 58 3.34 35.35 13.40
N ASP A 59 3.56 36.24 12.42
CA ASP A 59 2.62 37.33 12.10
C ASP A 59 1.28 36.81 11.56
N MET A 60 1.30 35.78 10.71
CA MET A 60 0.07 35.14 10.22
C MET A 60 -0.68 34.44 11.35
N CYS A 61 0.05 33.74 12.23
CA CYS A 61 -0.54 33.12 13.42
C CYS A 61 -1.18 34.18 14.33
N LYS A 62 -0.48 35.29 14.60
CA LYS A 62 -1.00 36.43 15.37
C LYS A 62 -2.26 37.00 14.74
N GLU A 63 -2.29 37.22 13.42
CA GLU A 63 -3.46 37.77 12.73
C GLU A 63 -4.71 36.89 12.96
N VAL A 64 -4.56 35.57 12.82
CA VAL A 64 -5.66 34.62 13.05
C VAL A 64 -6.10 34.63 14.52
N VAL A 65 -5.15 34.54 15.47
CA VAL A 65 -5.45 34.58 16.90
C VAL A 65 -6.15 35.88 17.29
N GLN A 66 -5.70 37.04 16.79
CA GLN A 66 -6.33 38.34 17.07
C GLN A 66 -7.79 38.40 16.63
N LYS A 67 -8.12 37.85 15.46
CA LYS A 67 -9.51 37.83 14.95
C LYS A 67 -10.46 37.10 15.90
N PHE A 68 -10.01 36.01 16.52
CA PHE A 68 -10.80 35.27 17.50
C PHE A 68 -10.75 35.90 18.90
N SER A 69 -9.59 36.44 19.31
CA SER A 69 -9.41 37.12 20.60
C SER A 69 -10.28 38.37 20.75
N HIS A 70 -10.38 39.20 19.71
CA HIS A 70 -11.28 40.37 19.68
C HIS A 70 -12.75 40.03 19.90
N LYS A 71 -13.14 38.76 19.74
CA LYS A 71 -14.49 38.25 19.90
C LYS A 71 -14.67 37.40 21.17
N GLN A 72 -13.66 37.38 22.06
CA GLN A 72 -13.63 36.58 23.29
C GLN A 72 -13.76 35.07 23.02
N VAL A 73 -13.39 34.61 21.82
CA VAL A 73 -13.39 33.19 21.46
C VAL A 73 -12.11 32.52 21.96
N LEU A 74 -10.98 33.25 21.89
CA LEU A 74 -9.70 32.86 22.47
C LEU A 74 -9.33 33.85 23.57
N ASN A 75 -8.95 33.33 24.72
CA ASN A 75 -8.31 34.06 25.79
C ASN A 75 -6.82 34.21 25.44
N SER A 76 -6.39 35.46 25.29
CA SER A 76 -5.01 35.83 25.01
C SER A 76 -4.72 37.23 25.56
N ASP A 77 -3.45 37.57 25.78
CA ASP A 77 -3.05 38.91 26.19
C ASP A 77 -3.52 39.99 25.20
N HIS A 78 -3.80 41.20 25.69
CA HIS A 78 -4.20 42.33 24.82
C HIS A 78 -3.13 42.72 23.80
N THR A 79 -1.85 42.48 24.12
CA THR A 79 -0.72 42.70 23.20
C THR A 79 -0.08 41.36 22.91
N LEU A 80 -0.36 40.79 21.74
CA LEU A 80 0.16 39.47 21.37
C LEU A 80 1.67 39.52 21.12
N SER A 81 2.42 38.97 22.07
CA SER A 81 3.82 38.64 21.90
C SER A 81 3.98 37.20 21.37
N GLU A 82 5.20 36.78 21.05
CA GLU A 82 5.45 35.40 20.60
C GLU A 82 5.21 34.38 21.72
N ASP A 83 5.42 34.80 22.97
CA ASP A 83 5.27 33.97 24.17
C ASP A 83 3.86 34.07 24.78
N SER A 84 2.97 34.88 24.20
CA SER A 84 1.60 35.00 24.67
C SER A 84 0.88 33.66 24.57
N ILE A 85 0.25 33.26 25.66
CA ILE A 85 -0.48 32.00 25.79
C ILE A 85 -1.88 32.17 25.23
N VAL A 86 -2.31 31.18 24.45
CA VAL A 86 -3.62 31.12 23.81
C VAL A 86 -4.40 29.95 24.37
N GLU A 87 -5.61 30.24 24.83
CA GLU A 87 -6.56 29.26 25.35
C GLU A 87 -7.96 29.51 24.77
N PRO A 88 -8.74 28.49 24.42
CA PRO A 88 -10.13 28.66 24.04
C PRO A 88 -11.00 28.95 25.26
N ASP A 89 -12.08 29.71 25.05
CA ASP A 89 -13.10 29.89 26.07
C ASP A 89 -13.85 28.56 26.34
N GLU A 90 -14.12 28.26 27.61
CA GLU A 90 -14.80 27.02 28.05
C GLU A 90 -16.17 26.83 27.37
N ALA A 91 -16.88 27.92 27.04
CA ALA A 91 -18.18 27.86 26.36
C ALA A 91 -18.10 27.34 24.92
N LEU A 92 -16.91 27.10 24.37
CA LEU A 92 -16.72 26.52 23.04
C LEU A 92 -16.84 24.99 23.00
N GLN A 93 -16.97 24.31 24.14
CA GLN A 93 -17.05 22.83 24.22
C GLN A 93 -18.20 22.23 23.37
N GLY A 94 -19.22 23.02 23.01
CA GLY A 94 -20.32 22.63 22.11
C GLY A 94 -20.15 23.02 20.63
N TRP A 95 -19.02 23.61 20.23
CA TRP A 95 -18.83 24.10 18.86
C TRP A 95 -18.57 22.93 17.90
N GLY A 96 -19.48 22.72 16.94
CA GLY A 96 -19.44 21.57 16.01
C GLY A 96 -18.08 21.35 15.31
N PRO A 97 -17.51 22.36 14.63
CA PRO A 97 -16.18 22.27 14.02
C PRO A 97 -15.08 21.86 15.00
N LEU A 98 -15.06 22.44 16.20
CA LEU A 98 -14.07 22.11 17.22
C LEU A 98 -14.17 20.63 17.62
N ASN A 99 -15.38 20.11 17.81
CA ASN A 99 -15.60 18.71 18.14
C ASN A 99 -15.07 17.74 17.08
N THR A 100 -15.24 18.09 15.80
CA THR A 100 -14.69 17.32 14.68
C THR A 100 -13.16 17.41 14.66
N TRP A 101 -12.59 18.61 14.80
CA TRP A 101 -11.14 18.80 14.77
C TRP A 101 -10.42 18.12 15.94
N MET A 102 -11.02 18.13 17.14
CA MET A 102 -10.51 17.40 18.30
C MET A 102 -10.52 15.88 18.07
N GLN A 103 -11.53 15.37 17.39
CA GLN A 103 -11.61 13.95 17.05
C GLN A 103 -10.53 13.57 16.03
N GLU A 104 -10.37 14.37 14.97
CA GLU A 104 -9.31 14.19 13.97
C GLU A 104 -7.92 14.21 14.64
N GLU A 105 -7.65 15.18 15.51
CA GLU A 105 -6.38 15.30 16.24
C GLU A 105 -6.12 14.09 17.16
N LEU A 106 -7.16 13.56 17.80
CA LEU A 106 -7.04 12.35 18.61
C LEU A 106 -6.65 11.15 17.76
N GLU A 107 -7.31 10.94 16.63
CA GLU A 107 -7.01 9.84 15.70
C GLU A 107 -5.59 9.95 15.15
N ASP A 108 -5.21 11.14 14.71
CA ASP A 108 -3.90 11.44 14.14
C ASP A 108 -2.77 11.26 15.18
N SER A 109 -2.97 11.74 16.40
CA SER A 109 -2.00 11.57 17.49
C SER A 109 -1.86 10.12 17.95
N GLN A 110 -2.94 9.34 17.96
CA GLN A 110 -2.89 7.91 18.28
C GLN A 110 -2.12 7.14 17.21
N GLU A 111 -2.37 7.44 15.95
CA GLU A 111 -1.72 6.77 14.83
C GLU A 111 -0.22 7.09 14.80
N TYR A 112 0.16 8.35 14.98
CA TYR A 112 1.57 8.74 15.13
C TYR A 112 2.26 8.04 16.31
N LYS A 113 1.60 7.94 17.47
CA LYS A 113 2.16 7.21 18.63
C LYS A 113 2.40 5.74 18.33
N LYS A 114 1.52 5.08 17.56
CA LYS A 114 1.75 3.69 17.12
C LYS A 114 2.99 3.59 16.25
N TRP A 115 3.15 4.50 15.28
CA TRP A 115 4.34 4.49 14.42
C TRP A 115 5.62 4.74 15.21
N SER A 116 5.60 5.68 16.16
CA SER A 116 6.74 5.94 17.04
C SER A 116 7.11 4.71 17.85
N LEU A 117 6.12 4.03 18.44
CA LEU A 117 6.35 2.80 19.18
C LEU A 117 6.96 1.71 18.29
N SER A 118 6.39 1.47 17.10
CA SER A 118 6.93 0.49 16.14
C SER A 118 8.35 0.85 15.70
N ALA A 119 8.65 2.14 15.52
CA ALA A 119 9.99 2.59 15.18
C ALA A 119 11.01 2.31 16.30
N GLN A 120 10.62 2.53 17.56
CA GLN A 120 11.45 2.21 18.74
C GLN A 120 11.65 0.69 18.88
N GLU A 121 10.60 -0.10 18.68
CA GLU A 121 10.68 -1.57 18.72
C GLU A 121 11.59 -2.10 17.62
N HIS A 122 11.51 -1.56 16.40
CA HIS A 122 12.39 -1.91 15.31
C HIS A 122 13.85 -1.51 15.59
N GLN A 123 14.09 -0.31 16.14
CA GLN A 123 15.44 0.12 16.53
C GLN A 123 16.09 -0.81 17.56
N THR A 124 15.29 -1.38 18.48
CA THR A 124 15.75 -2.33 19.48
C THR A 124 15.76 -3.79 18.99
N GLY A 125 15.42 -4.03 17.72
CA GLY A 125 15.36 -5.37 17.11
C GLY A 125 14.21 -6.24 17.59
N LYS A 126 13.21 -5.65 18.25
CA LYS A 126 12.02 -6.35 18.78
C LYS A 126 10.80 -6.26 17.87
N GLY A 127 10.80 -5.31 16.93
CA GLY A 127 9.70 -5.07 15.98
C GLY A 127 10.16 -5.21 14.54
N ASP A 128 9.21 -5.55 13.67
CA ASP A 128 9.41 -5.59 12.22
C ASP A 128 9.09 -4.23 11.58
N LEU A 129 9.52 -4.05 10.32
CA LEU A 129 9.10 -2.93 9.48
C LEU A 129 7.60 -2.99 9.17
N LEU A 130 7.00 -1.83 8.92
CA LEU A 130 5.63 -1.77 8.40
C LEU A 130 5.58 -2.37 7.00
N LYS A 131 4.53 -3.15 6.72
CA LYS A 131 4.31 -3.81 5.42
C LYS A 131 2.83 -3.79 5.03
N GLY A 132 2.54 -3.92 3.74
CA GLY A 132 1.19 -4.17 3.24
C GLY A 132 0.19 -3.07 3.57
N CYS A 133 -0.86 -3.40 4.31
CA CYS A 133 -1.95 -2.47 4.63
C CYS A 133 -1.50 -1.39 5.62
N ASP A 134 -0.72 -1.76 6.63
CA ASP A 134 -0.30 -0.85 7.71
C ASP A 134 0.64 0.24 7.18
N LEU A 135 1.56 -0.13 6.29
CA LEU A 135 2.44 0.83 5.63
C LEU A 135 1.67 1.79 4.72
N LYS A 136 0.67 1.30 3.97
CA LYS A 136 -0.19 2.15 3.15
C LYS A 136 -0.98 3.13 3.99
N LEU A 137 -1.57 2.65 5.09
CA LEU A 137 -2.28 3.50 6.04
C LEU A 137 -1.34 4.58 6.59
N ALA A 138 -0.13 4.20 6.99
CA ALA A 138 0.86 5.13 7.53
C ALA A 138 1.26 6.22 6.52
N ILE A 139 1.48 5.84 5.25
CA ILE A 139 1.80 6.79 4.18
C ILE A 139 0.63 7.75 3.92
N THR A 140 -0.58 7.23 3.73
CA THR A 140 -1.76 8.06 3.50
C THR A 140 -2.00 9.02 4.65
N LYS A 141 -1.93 8.53 5.89
CA LYS A 141 -2.14 9.38 7.07
C LYS A 141 -1.05 10.43 7.23
N ARG A 142 0.21 10.12 6.93
CA ARG A 142 1.30 11.10 6.92
C ARG A 142 1.05 12.20 5.88
N GLU A 143 0.53 11.85 4.70
CA GLU A 143 0.18 12.81 3.65
C GLU A 143 -1.06 13.64 4.02
N GLU A 144 -2.02 13.10 4.77
CA GLU A 144 -3.19 13.85 5.26
C GLU A 144 -2.84 14.84 6.38
N MET A 145 -2.06 14.38 7.36
CA MET A 145 -1.75 15.11 8.60
C MET A 145 -0.58 16.08 8.43
N HIS A 146 0.38 15.80 7.55
CA HIS A 146 1.63 16.55 7.39
C HIS A 146 2.33 16.86 8.74
N PRO A 147 2.69 15.84 9.54
CA PRO A 147 3.28 16.08 10.85
C PRO A 147 4.65 16.75 10.73
N ASN A 148 4.87 17.78 11.54
CA ASN A 148 6.18 18.40 11.73
C ASN A 148 6.72 18.10 13.13
N GLN A 149 7.98 18.45 13.36
CA GLN A 149 8.66 18.19 14.64
C GLN A 149 7.95 18.86 15.82
N ALA A 150 7.44 20.09 15.63
CA ALA A 150 6.74 20.81 16.68
C ALA A 150 5.46 20.07 17.12
N TRP A 151 4.62 19.68 16.16
CA TRP A 151 3.41 18.87 16.40
C TRP A 151 3.72 17.52 17.05
N ALA A 152 4.70 16.81 16.51
CA ALA A 152 5.06 15.46 16.93
C ALA A 152 5.62 15.41 18.36
N SER A 153 6.46 16.39 18.73
CA SER A 153 7.09 16.50 20.06
C SER A 153 6.08 16.54 21.21
N ARG A 154 4.85 16.94 20.92
CA ARG A 154 3.73 16.98 21.89
C ARG A 154 3.24 15.59 22.31
N TYR A 155 3.51 14.58 21.48
CA TYR A 155 3.01 13.22 21.63
C TYR A 155 4.14 12.23 21.87
N ASP A 156 5.22 12.36 21.11
CA ASP A 156 6.45 11.59 21.26
C ASP A 156 7.64 12.37 20.68
N SER A 157 8.74 12.44 21.43
CA SER A 157 9.97 13.15 21.04
C SER A 157 10.69 12.56 19.82
N ASN A 158 10.38 11.33 19.41
CA ASN A 158 11.13 10.58 18.41
C ASN A 158 10.65 10.82 16.97
N PHE A 159 10.43 12.08 16.59
CA PHE A 159 9.93 12.45 15.27
C PHE A 159 10.82 11.94 14.13
N GLU A 160 12.13 12.26 14.18
CA GLU A 160 13.09 11.87 13.13
C GLU A 160 13.19 10.35 12.97
N LEU A 161 13.21 9.62 14.08
CA LEU A 161 13.23 8.16 14.08
C LEU A 161 11.96 7.60 13.44
N THR A 162 10.79 8.13 13.83
CA THR A 162 9.49 7.68 13.33
C THR A 162 9.35 7.91 11.83
N MET A 163 9.70 9.12 11.36
CA MET A 163 9.63 9.44 9.93
C MET A 163 10.62 8.59 9.11
N SER A 164 11.86 8.44 9.61
CA SER A 164 12.88 7.60 8.96
C SER A 164 12.45 6.13 8.90
N PHE A 165 11.78 5.63 9.93
CA PHE A 165 11.27 4.26 9.98
C PHE A 165 10.18 4.01 8.94
N VAL A 166 9.23 4.95 8.78
CA VAL A 166 8.18 4.86 7.74
C VAL A 166 8.82 4.91 6.34
N ASP A 167 9.78 5.81 6.12
CA ASP A 167 10.48 5.93 4.82
C ASP A 167 11.31 4.68 4.50
N PHE A 168 12.00 4.13 5.49
CA PHE A 168 12.77 2.89 5.33
C PHE A 168 11.87 1.66 5.09
N SER A 169 10.70 1.60 5.76
CA SER A 169 9.69 0.58 5.52
C SER A 169 9.18 0.63 4.07
N LYS A 170 8.84 1.83 3.59
CA LYS A 170 8.41 2.08 2.20
C LYS A 170 9.46 1.65 1.18
N GLN A 171 10.73 2.02 1.40
CA GLN A 171 11.81 1.66 0.51
C GLN A 171 12.04 0.14 0.48
N THR A 172 11.98 -0.51 1.64
CA THR A 172 12.18 -1.96 1.76
C THR A 172 11.07 -2.73 1.05
N GLU A 173 9.80 -2.35 1.22
CA GLU A 173 8.68 -2.99 0.53
C GLU A 173 8.79 -2.84 -1.00
N GLU A 174 9.20 -1.67 -1.49
CA GLU A 174 9.40 -1.47 -2.93
C GLU A 174 10.53 -2.35 -3.49
N ILE A 175 11.63 -2.49 -2.75
CA ILE A 175 12.73 -3.40 -3.12
C ILE A 175 12.26 -4.86 -3.12
N GLU A 176 11.52 -5.29 -2.10
CA GLU A 176 10.94 -6.64 -2.00
C GLU A 176 9.99 -6.92 -3.18
N ARG A 177 9.13 -5.96 -3.54
CA ARG A 177 8.21 -6.05 -4.68
C ARG A 177 8.96 -6.21 -5.99
N LEU A 178 9.94 -5.35 -6.27
CA LEU A 178 10.73 -5.40 -7.50
C LEU A 178 11.53 -6.71 -7.62
N ASN A 179 12.06 -7.21 -6.51
CA ASN A 179 12.76 -8.49 -6.48
C ASN A 179 11.81 -9.67 -6.69
N GLY A 180 10.64 -9.64 -6.08
CA GLY A 180 9.58 -10.63 -6.28
C GLY A 180 9.13 -10.70 -7.74
N GLU A 181 8.92 -9.56 -8.38
CA GLU A 181 8.56 -9.47 -9.80
C GLU A 181 9.67 -10.03 -10.71
N LYS A 182 10.95 -9.71 -10.43
CA LYS A 182 12.09 -10.27 -11.16
C LYS A 182 12.16 -11.80 -11.02
N LEU A 183 11.95 -12.33 -9.82
CA LEU A 183 11.94 -13.77 -9.58
C LEU A 183 10.77 -14.46 -10.28
N ALA A 184 9.57 -13.86 -10.23
CA ALA A 184 8.40 -14.37 -10.94
C ALA A 184 8.63 -14.39 -12.47
N ASN A 185 9.22 -13.35 -13.04
CA ASN A 185 9.56 -13.30 -14.45
C ASN A 185 10.62 -14.33 -14.84
N ARG A 186 11.64 -14.55 -14.02
CA ARG A 186 12.63 -15.62 -14.23
C ARG A 186 11.97 -16.99 -14.23
N ARG A 187 11.09 -17.25 -13.25
CA ARG A 187 10.34 -18.52 -13.17
C ARG A 187 9.47 -18.70 -14.42
N ARG A 188 8.73 -17.68 -14.87
CA ARG A 188 7.94 -17.74 -16.10
C ARG A 188 8.77 -18.09 -17.33
N LYS A 189 9.94 -17.46 -17.51
CA LYS A 189 10.86 -17.78 -18.63
C LYS A 189 11.38 -19.21 -18.56
N ILE A 190 11.72 -19.70 -17.38
CA ILE A 190 12.16 -21.09 -17.18
C ILE A 190 11.02 -22.06 -17.51
N PHE A 191 9.81 -21.81 -17.02
CA PHE A 191 8.64 -22.63 -17.34
C PHE A 191 8.34 -22.65 -18.85
N GLN A 192 8.43 -21.50 -19.53
CA GLN A 192 8.27 -21.42 -20.98
C GLN A 192 9.34 -22.23 -21.72
N ALA A 193 10.60 -22.16 -21.29
CA ALA A 193 11.68 -22.94 -21.89
C ALA A 193 11.49 -24.45 -21.69
N ILE A 194 11.12 -24.88 -20.48
CA ILE A 194 10.81 -26.29 -20.17
C ILE A 194 9.62 -26.76 -21.01
N PHE A 195 8.56 -25.96 -21.09
CA PHE A 195 7.39 -26.30 -21.89
C PHE A 195 7.72 -26.44 -23.38
N ALA A 196 8.51 -25.51 -23.94
CA ALA A 196 8.99 -25.58 -25.31
C ALA A 196 9.83 -26.85 -25.55
N LEU A 197 10.72 -27.20 -24.62
CA LEU A 197 11.51 -28.43 -24.71
C LEU A 197 10.63 -29.69 -24.71
N ILE A 198 9.63 -29.74 -23.83
CA ILE A 198 8.67 -30.86 -23.78
C ILE A 198 7.90 -30.97 -25.10
N CYS A 199 7.45 -29.84 -25.67
CA CYS A 199 6.78 -29.83 -26.97
C CYS A 199 7.69 -30.36 -28.09
N LEU A 200 8.97 -30.01 -28.10
CA LEU A 200 9.93 -30.53 -29.08
C LEU A 200 10.12 -32.04 -28.96
N ILE A 201 10.26 -32.55 -27.73
CA ILE A 201 10.37 -34.00 -27.47
C ILE A 201 9.09 -34.73 -27.91
N MET A 202 7.92 -34.15 -27.64
CA MET A 202 6.64 -34.71 -28.06
C MET A 202 6.50 -34.79 -29.58
N VAL A 203 6.86 -33.72 -30.30
CA VAL A 203 6.87 -33.69 -31.77
C VAL A 203 7.85 -34.72 -32.33
N TRP A 204 9.06 -34.80 -31.77
CA TRP A 204 10.06 -35.79 -32.17
C TRP A 204 9.56 -37.23 -31.96
N SER A 205 8.97 -37.51 -30.80
CA SER A 205 8.37 -38.80 -30.48
C SER A 205 7.25 -39.15 -31.47
N MET A 206 6.38 -38.18 -31.80
CA MET A 206 5.29 -38.37 -32.76
C MET A 206 5.79 -38.71 -34.17
N ILE A 207 6.84 -38.01 -34.65
CA ILE A 207 7.48 -38.31 -35.94
C ILE A 207 8.09 -39.72 -35.92
N SER A 208 8.79 -40.08 -34.84
CA SER A 208 9.40 -41.40 -34.71
C SER A 208 8.37 -42.53 -34.73
N ALA A 209 7.23 -42.35 -34.07
CA ALA A 209 6.11 -43.29 -34.07
C ALA A 209 5.48 -43.42 -35.47
N TYR A 210 5.35 -42.32 -36.21
CA TYR A 210 4.83 -42.33 -37.58
C TYR A 210 5.71 -43.17 -38.51
N ILE A 211 7.03 -42.98 -38.46
CA ILE A 211 7.99 -43.74 -39.30
C ILE A 211 7.96 -45.24 -38.94
N ALA A 212 7.91 -45.58 -37.65
CA ALA A 212 7.84 -46.97 -37.21
C ALA A 212 6.56 -47.67 -37.69
N PHE A 213 5.43 -46.97 -37.65
CA PHE A 213 4.15 -47.50 -38.14
C PHE A 213 4.16 -47.77 -39.65
N GLU A 214 4.76 -46.87 -40.44
CA GLU A 214 4.91 -47.07 -41.88
C GLU A 214 5.89 -48.20 -42.22
N ALA A 215 6.98 -48.32 -41.46
CA ALA A 215 7.92 -49.44 -41.59
C ALA A 215 7.22 -50.79 -41.31
N GLN A 216 6.39 -50.86 -40.27
CA GLN A 216 5.63 -52.07 -39.93
C GLN A 216 4.67 -52.48 -41.06
N LYS A 217 3.92 -51.52 -41.63
CA LYS A 217 3.10 -51.76 -42.82
C LYS A 217 3.93 -52.24 -44.02
N GLY A 218 5.10 -51.64 -44.25
CA GLY A 218 6.01 -52.05 -45.33
C GLY A 218 6.51 -53.49 -45.17
N THR A 219 6.80 -53.92 -43.94
CA THR A 219 7.21 -55.31 -43.66
C THR A 219 6.09 -56.32 -43.88
N GLU A 220 4.85 -56.00 -43.50
CA GLU A 220 3.70 -56.87 -43.75
C GLU A 220 3.40 -57.03 -45.24
N ILE A 221 3.52 -55.95 -46.02
CA ILE A 221 3.34 -55.98 -47.48
C ILE A 221 4.40 -56.87 -48.14
N LYS A 222 5.68 -56.71 -47.76
CA LYS A 222 6.77 -57.57 -48.29
C LYS A 222 6.59 -59.03 -47.89
N ALA A 223 6.18 -59.30 -46.65
CA ALA A 223 5.91 -60.67 -46.19
C ALA A 223 4.75 -61.31 -46.99
N LYS A 224 3.67 -60.57 -47.25
CA LYS A 224 2.57 -61.03 -48.11
C LYS A 224 3.03 -61.31 -49.53
N GLN A 225 3.83 -60.43 -50.13
CA GLN A 225 4.38 -60.64 -51.47
C GLN A 225 5.25 -61.91 -51.57
N ILE A 226 6.06 -62.20 -50.55
CA ILE A 226 6.89 -63.42 -50.51
C ILE A 226 5.99 -64.67 -50.41
N ILE A 227 4.97 -64.64 -49.54
CA ILE A 227 4.02 -65.74 -49.38
C ILE A 227 3.24 -65.98 -50.68
N ASP A 228 2.76 -64.92 -51.33
CA ASP A 228 2.03 -65.02 -52.60
C ASP A 228 2.92 -65.54 -53.73
N GLY A 229 4.19 -65.11 -53.79
CA GLY A 229 5.18 -65.63 -54.74
C GLY A 229 5.49 -67.12 -54.54
N GLN A 230 5.64 -67.56 -53.28
CA GLN A 230 5.80 -68.97 -52.94
C GLN A 230 4.55 -69.78 -53.31
N LYS A 231 3.36 -69.24 -53.06
CA LYS A 231 2.10 -69.88 -53.41
C LYS A 231 1.96 -70.07 -54.92
N GLN A 232 2.33 -69.08 -55.73
CA GLN A 232 2.36 -69.20 -57.19
C GLN A 232 3.36 -70.26 -57.67
N GLN A 233 4.54 -70.35 -57.05
CA GLN A 233 5.51 -71.41 -57.35
C GLN A 233 4.95 -72.79 -57.02
N ILE A 234 4.33 -72.96 -55.84
CA ILE A 234 3.70 -74.23 -55.44
C ILE A 234 2.57 -74.61 -56.41
N ASP A 235 1.70 -73.66 -56.77
CA ASP A 235 0.61 -73.90 -57.73
C ASP A 235 1.15 -74.27 -59.13
N SER A 236 2.26 -73.67 -59.55
CA SER A 236 2.92 -74.01 -60.81
C SER A 236 3.52 -75.42 -60.79
N LEU A 237 4.14 -75.83 -59.67
CA LEU A 237 4.67 -77.19 -59.48
C LEU A 237 3.55 -78.23 -59.44
N GLN A 238 2.44 -77.92 -58.75
CA GLN A 238 1.27 -78.80 -58.73
C GLN A 238 0.66 -78.98 -60.13
N LYS A 239 0.61 -77.92 -60.96
CA LYS A 239 0.18 -78.03 -62.35
C LYS A 239 1.10 -78.94 -63.16
N VAL A 240 2.42 -78.82 -63.01
CA VAL A 240 3.41 -79.67 -63.70
C VAL A 240 3.25 -81.14 -63.27
N ILE A 241 3.11 -81.41 -61.98
CA ILE A 241 2.87 -82.76 -61.44
C ILE A 241 1.56 -83.34 -62.01
N LYS A 242 0.50 -82.53 -62.09
CA LYS A 242 -0.79 -82.96 -62.63
C LYS A 242 -0.74 -83.23 -64.14
N THR A 243 0.10 -82.52 -64.89
CA THR A 243 0.34 -82.83 -66.31
C THR A 243 1.18 -84.09 -66.52
N LEU A 244 2.10 -84.41 -65.60
CA LEU A 244 2.87 -85.66 -65.65
C LEU A 244 1.97 -86.87 -65.38
N HIS A 245 1.09 -86.79 -64.37
CA HIS A 245 0.14 -87.85 -64.03
C HIS A 245 -0.97 -88.10 -65.09
N LYS A 246 -1.15 -87.21 -66.06
CA LYS A 246 -2.16 -87.34 -67.14
C LYS A 246 -1.59 -87.99 -68.41
N ASN A 247 -0.28 -88.14 -68.48
CA ASN A 247 0.44 -88.69 -69.64
C ASN A 247 0.98 -90.12 -69.39
N GLU A 248 0.62 -90.74 -68.26
CA GLU A 248 0.69 -92.18 -67.99
C GLU A 248 -0.70 -92.80 -68.12
#